data_AF-A0A2M6X7Z2-F1
#
_entry.id   AF-A0A2M6X7Z2-F1
#
_cell.length_a   1.000
_cell.length_b   1.000
_cell.length_c   1.000
_cell.angle_alpha   90.00
_cell.angle_beta   90.00
_cell.angle_gamma   90.00
#
_symmetry.space_group_name_H-M   'P 1'
#
loop_
_entity.id
_entity.type
_entity.pdbx_description
1 polymer ?
#
loop_
_entity_poly.entity_id
_entity_poly.type
_entity_poly.pdbx_seq_one_letter_code
_entity_poly.pdbx_strand_id
1 'polypeptide(L)'
;MGEKLSSITPNKSPEVFDVEIAGLPLKLKTSHSEEFVLEVVSVVNSKIEDCLKLTKSGSIQMAAILACVNLSEELLSIKEVTGQEIVQLRSKAHKLVSQLEVSLNS
;
A
#
# COMPACT_ATOMS: atom_id res chain seq x y z
N MET A 1 21.53 -25.67 2.99
CA MET A 1 20.17 -26.23 3.11
C MET A 1 19.37 -25.19 3.87
N GLY A 2 18.33 -24.63 3.26
CA GLY A 2 17.75 -23.34 3.67
C GLY A 2 16.97 -23.38 4.98
N GLU A 3 17.25 -22.41 5.84
CA GLU A 3 16.40 -22.08 6.98
C GLU A 3 15.29 -21.14 6.50
N LYS A 4 14.05 -21.62 6.66
CA LYS A 4 12.82 -20.93 6.30
C LYS A 4 12.73 -19.57 7.00
N LEU A 5 12.62 -18.51 6.21
CA LEU A 5 11.91 -17.29 6.61
C LEU A 5 10.45 -17.67 6.92
N SER A 6 10.17 -17.94 8.19
CA SER A 6 8.86 -18.31 8.71
C SER A 6 8.49 -17.36 9.83
N SER A 7 7.93 -16.20 9.47
CA SER A 7 6.94 -15.49 10.29
C SER A 7 6.52 -14.18 9.62
N ILE A 8 5.67 -14.25 8.59
CA ILE A 8 4.78 -13.13 8.25
C ILE A 8 3.38 -13.71 8.07
N THR A 9 2.77 -14.14 9.16
CA THR A 9 1.32 -14.23 9.27
C THR A 9 0.93 -13.98 10.73
N PRO A 10 0.35 -12.82 11.09
CA PRO A 10 -0.59 -12.83 12.17
C PRO A 10 -1.86 -13.49 11.63
N ASN A 11 -2.00 -14.78 11.93
CA ASN A 11 -3.22 -15.55 11.75
C ASN A 11 -4.29 -15.01 12.71
N LYS A 12 -4.94 -13.89 12.37
CA LYS A 12 -6.14 -13.39 13.04
C LYS A 12 -7.35 -13.80 12.21
N SER A 13 -8.30 -14.50 12.83
CA SER A 13 -9.59 -14.81 12.20
C SER A 13 -10.24 -13.49 11.74
N PRO A 14 -10.75 -13.43 10.50
CA PRO A 14 -11.26 -12.18 9.95
C PRO A 14 -12.44 -11.68 10.77
N GLU A 15 -12.27 -10.50 11.38
CA GLU A 15 -13.29 -9.78 12.14
C GLU A 15 -14.10 -8.88 11.20
N VAL A 16 -15.32 -8.55 11.61
CA VAL A 16 -16.22 -7.67 10.85
C VAL A 16 -16.28 -6.33 11.56
N PHE A 17 -15.93 -5.27 10.84
CA PHE A 17 -15.95 -3.89 11.31
C PHE A 17 -17.08 -3.13 10.63
N ASP A 18 -17.80 -2.32 11.39
CA ASP A 18 -18.75 -1.35 10.86
C ASP A 18 -17.99 -0.06 10.52
N VAL A 19 -18.06 0.36 9.26
CA VAL A 19 -17.33 1.53 8.74
C VAL A 19 -18.26 2.42 7.93
N GLU A 20 -17.90 3.69 7.77
CA GLU A 20 -18.64 4.64 6.93
C GLU A 20 -17.74 5.17 5.82
N ILE A 21 -18.14 4.97 4.56
CA ILE A 21 -17.40 5.46 3.39
C ILE A 21 -18.32 6.40 2.59
N ALA A 22 -17.93 7.67 2.48
CA ALA A 22 -18.69 8.70 1.77
C ALA A 22 -20.17 8.81 2.19
N GLY A 23 -20.46 8.64 3.49
CA GLY A 23 -21.81 8.66 4.04
C GLY A 23 -22.57 7.33 3.91
N LEU A 24 -21.95 6.28 3.37
CA LEU A 24 -22.55 4.95 3.26
C LEU A 24 -21.99 4.02 4.37
N PRO A 25 -22.86 3.49 5.26
CA PRO A 25 -22.45 2.49 6.23
C PRO A 25 -22.19 1.15 5.54
N LEU A 26 -21.06 0.52 5.84
CA LEU A 26 -20.58 -0.72 5.25
C LEU A 26 -20.02 -1.65 6.33
N LYS A 27 -20.08 -2.95 6.07
CA LYS A 27 -19.45 -3.98 6.90
C LYS A 27 -18.20 -4.49 6.21
N LEU A 28 -17.04 -4.32 6.83
CA LEU A 28 -15.75 -4.69 6.28
C LEU A 28 -15.19 -5.90 7.03
N LYS A 29 -14.96 -7.00 6.30
CA LYS A 29 -14.40 -8.23 6.87
C LYS A 29 -12.90 -8.29 6.60
N THR A 30 -12.08 -8.34 7.64
CA THR A 30 -10.61 -8.22 7.51
C THR A 30 -9.86 -8.88 8.67
N SER A 31 -8.64 -9.33 8.40
CA SER A 31 -7.71 -9.87 9.40
C SER A 31 -6.77 -8.82 9.98
N HIS A 32 -6.88 -7.57 9.54
CA HIS A 32 -6.08 -6.45 10.05
C HIS A 32 -6.62 -5.91 11.39
N SER A 33 -5.83 -5.10 12.09
CA SER A 33 -6.27 -4.42 13.31
C SER A 33 -7.34 -3.37 13.00
N GLU A 34 -8.20 -3.08 13.97
CA GLU A 34 -9.23 -2.03 13.87
C GLU A 34 -8.62 -0.67 13.51
N GLU A 35 -7.50 -0.31 14.15
CA GLU A 35 -6.75 0.92 13.90
C GLU A 35 -6.37 1.06 12.42
N PHE A 36 -5.86 -0.02 11.81
CA PHE A 36 -5.48 -0.01 10.41
C PHE A 36 -6.71 0.10 9.49
N VAL A 37 -7.82 -0.53 9.85
CA VAL A 37 -9.07 -0.42 9.09
C VAL A 37 -9.60 1.00 9.11
N LEU A 38 -9.60 1.65 10.28
CA LEU A 38 -10.02 3.04 10.43
C LEU A 38 -9.11 4.00 9.66
N GLU A 39 -7.80 3.76 9.68
CA GLU A 39 -6.83 4.53 8.89
C GLU A 39 -7.11 4.41 7.38
N VAL A 40 -7.31 3.18 6.87
CA VAL A 40 -7.63 2.95 5.46
C VAL A 40 -8.94 3.64 5.07
N VAL A 41 -9.98 3.54 5.91
CA VAL A 41 -11.26 4.21 5.67
C VAL A 41 -11.10 5.73 5.65
N SER A 42 -10.29 6.28 6.56
CA SER A 42 -9.98 7.71 6.59
C SER A 42 -9.30 8.16 5.30
N VAL A 43 -8.29 7.42 4.82
CA VAL A 43 -7.57 7.74 3.57
C VAL A 43 -8.53 7.74 2.38
N VAL A 44 -9.39 6.72 2.28
CA VAL A 44 -10.39 6.63 1.20
C VAL A 44 -11.35 7.80 1.25
N ASN A 45 -11.92 8.12 2.43
CA ASN A 45 -12.86 9.23 2.59
C ASN A 45 -12.23 10.58 2.23
N SER A 46 -11.03 10.88 2.72
CA SER A 46 -10.33 12.11 2.38
C SER A 46 -10.10 12.22 0.87
N LYS A 47 -9.71 11.13 0.20
CA LYS A 47 -9.54 11.15 -1.26
C LYS A 47 -10.86 11.39 -2.00
N ILE A 48 -11.96 10.79 -1.54
CA ILE A 48 -13.29 11.01 -2.11
C ILE A 48 -13.70 12.47 -1.96
N GLU A 49 -13.48 13.09 -0.81
CA GLU A 49 -13.78 14.51 -0.58
C GLU A 49 -12.97 15.43 -1.51
N ASP A 50 -11.68 15.14 -1.70
CA ASP A 50 -10.84 15.91 -2.62
C ASP A 50 -11.30 15.75 -4.07
N CYS A 51 -11.66 14.53 -4.48
CA CYS A 51 -12.20 14.27 -5.80
C CYS A 51 -13.55 14.95 -6.00
N LEU A 52 -14.38 15.02 -4.95
CA LEU A 52 -15.70 15.64 -5.00
C LEU A 52 -15.60 17.12 -5.38
N LYS A 53 -14.62 17.84 -4.82
CA LYS A 53 -14.31 19.26 -5.14
C LYS A 53 -13.94 19.45 -6.62
N LEU A 54 -13.39 18.41 -7.26
CA LEU A 54 -12.98 18.44 -8.68
C LEU A 54 -14.12 18.05 -9.63
N THR A 55 -15.15 17.36 -9.14
CA THR A 55 -16.30 16.96 -9.98
C THR A 55 -17.27 18.12 -10.16
N LYS A 56 -17.56 18.48 -11.42
CA LYS A 56 -18.52 19.54 -11.76
C LYS A 56 -19.96 19.28 -11.30
N SER A 57 -20.31 18.01 -11.07
CA SER A 57 -21.68 17.57 -10.76
C SER A 57 -21.92 17.31 -9.26
N GLY A 58 -20.89 17.34 -8.41
CA GLY A 58 -21.02 16.93 -7.00
C GLY A 58 -21.50 15.48 -6.80
N SER A 59 -21.35 14.63 -7.83
CA SER A 59 -21.77 13.23 -7.75
C SER A 59 -20.75 12.43 -6.94
N ILE A 60 -21.19 11.94 -5.77
CA ILE A 60 -20.38 11.09 -4.89
C ILE A 60 -19.88 9.84 -5.63
N GLN A 61 -20.69 9.25 -6.50
CA GLN A 61 -20.29 8.08 -7.29
C GLN A 61 -19.13 8.42 -8.23
N MET A 62 -19.19 9.56 -8.91
CA MET A 62 -18.11 9.99 -9.81
C MET A 62 -16.84 10.34 -9.01
N ALA A 63 -17.00 10.99 -7.86
CA ALA A 63 -15.89 11.29 -6.96
C ALA A 63 -15.24 10.01 -6.42
N ALA A 64 -16.03 8.99 -6.06
CA ALA A 64 -15.53 7.70 -5.62
C ALA A 64 -14.77 6.95 -6.72
N ILE A 65 -15.29 6.94 -7.95
CA ILE A 65 -14.58 6.35 -9.09
C ILE A 65 -13.25 7.08 -9.34
N LEU A 66 -13.26 8.41 -9.33
CA LEU A 66 -12.05 9.20 -9.50
C LEU A 66 -11.04 8.94 -8.36
N ALA A 67 -11.50 8.86 -7.12
CA ALA A 67 -10.66 8.55 -5.97
C ALA A 67 -10.01 7.16 -6.10
N CYS A 68 -10.75 6.15 -6.54
CA CYS A 68 -10.21 4.82 -6.81
C CYS A 68 -9.10 4.85 -7.88
N VAL A 69 -9.29 5.61 -8.96
CA VAL A 69 -8.27 5.76 -10.02
C VAL A 69 -7.02 6.45 -9.46
N ASN A 70 -7.20 7.54 -8.71
CA ASN A 70 -6.08 8.30 -8.12
C ASN A 70 -5.28 7.44 -7.14
N LEU A 71 -5.95 6.74 -6.22
CA LEU A 71 -5.27 5.84 -5.27
C LEU A 71 -4.55 4.70 -5.96
N SER A 72 -5.12 4.17 -7.06
CA SER A 72 -4.49 3.12 -7.85
C SER A 72 -3.24 3.63 -8.56
N GLU A 73 -3.28 4.84 -9.11
CA GLU A 73 -2.13 5.50 -9.74
C GLU A 73 -1.02 5.77 -8.72
N GLU A 74 -1.36 6.32 -7.55
CA GLU A 74 -0.42 6.55 -6.44
C GLU A 74 0.28 5.26 -6.02
N LEU A 75 -0.49 4.17 -5.84
CA LEU A 75 0.05 2.86 -5.50
C LEU A 75 1.01 2.33 -6.56
N LEU A 76 0.64 2.43 -7.84
CA LEU A 76 1.47 1.97 -8.95
C LEU A 76 2.77 2.79 -9.05
N SER A 77 2.69 4.10 -8.89
CA SER A 77 3.85 5.00 -8.90
C SER A 77 4.82 4.68 -7.76
N ILE A 78 4.30 4.50 -6.54
CA ILE A 78 5.13 4.11 -5.38
C ILE A 78 5.81 2.77 -5.64
N LYS A 79 5.07 1.78 -6.14
CA LYS A 79 5.62 0.45 -6.45
C LYS A 79 6.73 0.51 -7.49
N GLU A 80 6.59 1.36 -8.51
CA GLU A 80 7.61 1.55 -9.53
C GLU A 80 8.89 2.16 -8.95
N VAL A 81 8.77 3.26 -8.20
CA VAL A 81 9.91 3.95 -7.58
C VAL A 81 10.63 3.04 -6.59
N THR A 82 9.91 2.41 -5.68
CA THR A 82 10.51 1.47 -4.71
C THR A 82 11.18 0.28 -5.41
N GLY A 83 10.59 -0.23 -6.51
CA GLY A 83 11.20 -1.28 -7.31
C GLY A 83 12.54 -0.85 -7.92
N GLN A 84 12.61 0.35 -8.47
CA GLN A 84 13.85 0.91 -9.01
C GLN A 84 14.91 1.11 -7.92
N GLU A 85 14.53 1.63 -6.75
CA GLU A 85 15.43 1.84 -5.62
C GLU A 85 16.01 0.51 -5.10
N ILE A 86 15.21 -0.54 -5.00
CA ILE A 86 15.67 -1.89 -4.62
C ILE A 86 16.68 -2.42 -5.63
N VAL A 87 16.44 -2.25 -6.93
CA VAL A 87 17.38 -2.69 -7.98
C VAL A 87 18.70 -1.95 -7.87
N GLN A 88 18.66 -0.63 -7.67
CA GLN A 88 19.86 0.18 -7.49
C GLN A 88 20.64 -0.21 -6.23
N LEU A 89 19.94 -0.39 -5.11
CA LEU A 89 20.54 -0.84 -3.85
C LEU A 89 21.21 -2.20 -4.01
N ARG A 90 20.52 -3.15 -4.64
CA ARG A 90 21.04 -4.49 -4.90
C ARG A 90 22.27 -4.46 -5.81
N SER A 91 22.27 -3.61 -6.83
CA SER A 91 23.43 -3.41 -7.72
C SER A 91 24.63 -2.85 -6.95
N LYS A 92 24.43 -1.83 -6.10
CA LYS A 92 25.48 -1.26 -5.26
C LYS A 92 26.04 -2.28 -4.26
N ALA A 93 25.16 -3.02 -3.59
CA ALA A 93 25.55 -4.08 -2.66
C ALA A 93 26.37 -5.16 -3.37
N HIS A 94 25.94 -5.61 -4.56
CA HIS A 94 26.68 -6.61 -5.34
C HIS A 94 28.06 -6.12 -5.77
N LYS A 95 28.19 -4.86 -6.20
CA LYS A 95 29.49 -4.26 -6.52
C LYS A 95 30.43 -4.23 -5.32
N LEU A 96 29.93 -3.85 -4.14
CA LEU A 96 30.73 -3.81 -2.92
C LEU A 96 31.21 -5.22 -2.51
N VAL A 97 30.34 -6.22 -2.57
CA VAL A 97 30.72 -7.62 -2.30
C VAL A 97 31.80 -8.09 -3.27
N SER A 98 31.63 -7.83 -4.57
CA SER A 98 32.63 -8.21 -5.58
C SER A 98 33.98 -7.52 -5.37
N GLN A 99 33.99 -6.24 -4.99
CA GLN A 99 35.23 -5.52 -4.66
C GLN A 99 35.95 -6.09 -3.43
N LEU A 100 35.19 -6.50 -2.41
CA LEU A 100 35.73 -7.16 -1.23
C LEU A 100 36.32 -8.54 -1.56
N GLU A 101 35.63 -9.33 -2.37
CA GLU A 101 36.13 -10.64 -2.82
C GLU A 101 37.45 -10.49 -3.60
N VAL A 102 37.54 -9.51 -4.51
CA VAL A 102 38.78 -9.23 -5.24
C VAL A 102 39.91 -8.85 -4.29
N SER A 103 39.63 -8.03 -3.28
CA SER A 103 40.63 -7.55 -2.32
C SER A 103 41.08 -8.64 -1.32
N LEU A 104 40.24 -9.64 -1.04
CA LEU A 104 40.56 -10.78 -0.17
C LEU A 104 41.36 -11.86 -0.90
N ASN A 105 41.18 -11.97 -2.22
CA ASN A 105 41.86 -12.97 -3.06
C ASN A 105 43.15 -12.44 -3.74
N SER A 106 43.48 -11.16 -3.54
CA SER A 106 44.73 -10.51 -3.98
C SER A 106 45.72 -10.39 -2.83
#